data_AF-A0A2P4Y8U1-F1
#
_entry.id   AF-A0A2P4Y8U1-F1
#
_cell.length_a   1.000
_cell.length_b   1.000
_cell.length_c   1.000
_cell.angle_alpha   90.00
_cell.angle_beta   90.00
_cell.angle_gamma   90.00
#
_symmetry.space_group_name_H-M   'P 1'
#
loop_
_entity.id
_entity.type
_entity.pdbx_description
1 polymer ?
#
loop_
_entity_poly.entity_id
_entity_poly.type
_entity_poly.pdbx_seq_one_letter_code
_entity_poly.pdbx_strand_id
1 'polypeptide(L)'
;MKVSHLEHCATLIQRRYRATRQARREENELRGVYEKQLLLAAVLVQRRYRAMRAGHEARRIVARRRREFARETQAAMKVQRHFRRRVHRNKLRLMQAQKLARSRRERSATIAIQRRYRGHMGRRLAFDLREEQRRFFELQQRCAVRVQAQCRRVRAVREVARRRNAITERELAATKLQTIFRARRGREAAGLLALAKQRREQDFAARRLQRHWRARHDRLALVIVAEARRLRNQQRSEAAVVIQRAVKKFLVRRRARNIVRDLLEMQQHAEEMKHWASTLVQSYWRRRQAYHRVREERKIQRTRWKQLVDTYNEHGAGYGAPFFYPSIDRCAYRCMLQNQVNGEIRWRLPRDLLSLTVRPPCAQCETPESASFECATCSEFFCDHCDVVVHGGGKRRLHNKRKLFDFYGRRRDYGDGDFPSIWPSEILQDASRGYDFVNLIPRDNYQDLLWEISRFMPVSTGHWDDELAAFAAPSSPAVALAFATMLGDNFGAKSAVATDADGLERPEVPKHQLLYREKDFDDNGASLWESFYDYAQGEYRYYHRISKRVVSHLPQEL
;
A
#
# COMPACT_ATOMS: atom_id res chain seq x y z
N MET A 1 -194.38 -211.67 -114.65
CA MET A 1 -193.50 -211.95 -115.81
C MET A 1 -192.51 -210.81 -115.87
N LYS A 2 -191.23 -211.11 -115.64
CA LYS A 2 -190.16 -211.03 -116.66
C LYS A 2 -190.00 -209.59 -117.17
N VAL A 3 -188.78 -209.02 -117.15
CA VAL A 3 -188.38 -207.77 -117.85
C VAL A 3 -188.67 -208.03 -119.33
N SER A 4 -189.97 -207.83 -119.61
CA SER A 4 -190.52 -207.52 -120.88
C SER A 4 -189.66 -206.41 -121.42
N HIS A 5 -189.59 -206.38 -122.72
CA HIS A 5 -189.01 -205.33 -123.52
C HIS A 5 -189.10 -203.92 -122.89
N LEU A 6 -190.22 -203.59 -122.22
CA LEU A 6 -190.48 -202.31 -121.60
C LEU A 6 -189.51 -201.97 -120.46
N GLU A 7 -189.15 -202.94 -119.62
CA GLU A 7 -188.27 -202.67 -118.46
C GLU A 7 -186.79 -202.56 -118.88
N HIS A 8 -186.37 -203.27 -119.94
CA HIS A 8 -184.98 -203.17 -120.42
C HIS A 8 -184.71 -201.85 -121.14
N CYS A 9 -185.65 -201.41 -121.98
CA CYS A 9 -185.59 -200.08 -122.59
C CYS A 9 -185.59 -198.99 -121.50
N ALA A 10 -186.39 -199.15 -120.45
CA ALA A 10 -186.46 -198.17 -119.36
C ALA A 10 -185.14 -198.06 -118.58
N THR A 11 -184.47 -199.18 -118.27
CA THR A 11 -183.23 -199.17 -117.48
C THR A 11 -182.03 -198.59 -118.25
N LEU A 12 -181.95 -198.81 -119.56
CA LEU A 12 -180.86 -198.27 -120.40
C LEU A 12 -180.99 -196.76 -120.62
N ILE A 13 -182.22 -196.27 -120.83
CA ILE A 13 -182.52 -194.83 -120.91
C ILE A 13 -182.25 -194.15 -119.55
N GLN A 14 -182.62 -194.78 -118.44
CA GLN A 14 -182.36 -194.25 -117.10
C GLN A 14 -180.86 -194.24 -116.74
N ARG A 15 -180.07 -195.24 -117.15
CA ARG A 15 -178.60 -195.24 -116.94
C ARG A 15 -177.91 -194.14 -117.73
N ARG A 16 -178.27 -193.96 -119.01
CA ARG A 16 -177.64 -192.95 -119.88
C ARG A 16 -178.03 -191.54 -119.46
N TYR A 17 -179.30 -191.30 -119.11
CA TYR A 17 -179.75 -190.02 -118.58
C TYR A 17 -179.05 -189.63 -117.28
N ARG A 18 -178.82 -190.59 -116.36
CA ARG A 18 -178.08 -190.34 -115.11
C ARG A 18 -176.61 -189.97 -115.38
N ALA A 19 -175.93 -190.67 -116.30
CA ALA A 19 -174.54 -190.36 -116.68
C ALA A 19 -174.40 -188.98 -117.34
N THR A 20 -175.30 -188.60 -118.26
CA THR A 20 -175.25 -187.28 -118.91
C THR A 20 -175.58 -186.13 -117.95
N ARG A 21 -176.43 -186.38 -116.95
CA ARG A 21 -176.79 -185.39 -115.93
C ARG A 21 -175.65 -185.17 -114.91
N GLN A 22 -174.85 -186.19 -114.63
CA GLN A 22 -173.71 -186.09 -113.73
C GLN A 22 -172.55 -185.30 -114.35
N ALA A 23 -172.22 -185.57 -115.62
CA ALA A 23 -171.21 -184.82 -116.37
C ALA A 23 -171.55 -183.32 -116.49
N ARG A 24 -172.83 -182.96 -116.70
CA ARG A 24 -173.27 -181.55 -116.74
C ARG A 24 -173.20 -180.84 -115.40
N ARG A 25 -173.23 -181.54 -114.26
CA ARG A 25 -173.06 -180.91 -112.94
C ARG A 25 -171.59 -180.57 -112.68
N GLU A 26 -170.68 -181.49 -112.98
CA GLU A 26 -169.24 -181.29 -112.80
C GLU A 26 -168.70 -180.14 -113.67
N GLU A 27 -169.19 -180.03 -114.92
CA GLU A 27 -168.78 -178.93 -115.80
C GLU A 27 -169.26 -177.55 -115.30
N ASN A 28 -170.44 -177.49 -114.68
CA ASN A 28 -170.97 -176.26 -114.11
C ASN A 28 -170.26 -175.87 -112.79
N GLU A 29 -169.84 -176.83 -111.98
CA GLU A 29 -169.04 -176.56 -110.78
C GLU A 29 -167.65 -176.00 -111.13
N LEU A 30 -167.02 -176.53 -112.18
CA LEU A 30 -165.74 -176.01 -112.69
C LEU A 30 -165.83 -174.56 -113.18
N ARG A 31 -166.91 -174.18 -113.88
CA ARG A 31 -167.13 -172.76 -114.28
C ARG A 31 -167.30 -171.82 -113.09
N GLY A 32 -168.02 -172.26 -112.05
CA GLY A 32 -168.23 -171.45 -110.84
C GLY A 32 -166.95 -171.15 -110.05
N VAL A 33 -165.94 -172.02 -110.10
CA VAL A 33 -164.64 -171.77 -109.46
C VAL A 33 -163.82 -170.74 -110.25
N TYR A 34 -163.88 -170.78 -111.57
CA TYR A 34 -163.12 -169.87 -112.44
C TYR A 34 -163.61 -168.41 -112.31
N GLU A 35 -164.92 -168.18 -112.24
CA GLU A 35 -165.48 -166.83 -112.06
C GLU A 35 -165.10 -166.18 -110.72
N LYS A 36 -165.00 -166.98 -109.64
CA LYS A 36 -164.58 -166.49 -108.32
C LYS A 36 -163.11 -166.03 -108.30
N GLN A 37 -162.24 -166.65 -109.07
CA GLN A 37 -160.83 -166.28 -109.16
C GLN A 37 -160.64 -164.93 -109.89
N LEU A 38 -161.45 -164.64 -110.92
CA LEU A 38 -161.41 -163.38 -111.66
C LEU A 38 -161.81 -162.16 -110.81
N LEU A 39 -162.82 -162.30 -109.95
CA LEU A 39 -163.26 -161.22 -109.06
C LEU A 39 -162.20 -160.81 -108.03
N LEU A 40 -161.47 -161.78 -107.47
CA LEU A 40 -160.38 -161.51 -106.52
C LEU A 40 -159.24 -160.69 -107.15
N ALA A 41 -158.88 -160.99 -108.40
CA ALA A 41 -157.85 -160.26 -109.11
C ALA A 41 -158.25 -158.78 -109.35
N ALA A 42 -159.51 -158.52 -109.69
CA ALA A 42 -160.02 -157.16 -109.93
C ALA A 42 -159.95 -156.27 -108.67
N VAL A 43 -160.30 -156.80 -107.49
CA VAL A 43 -160.28 -156.05 -106.22
C VAL A 43 -158.85 -155.65 -105.81
N LEU A 44 -157.87 -156.53 -106.05
CA LEU A 44 -156.45 -156.28 -105.77
C LEU A 44 -155.91 -155.09 -106.58
N VAL A 45 -156.23 -155.04 -107.87
CA VAL A 45 -155.83 -153.94 -108.75
C VAL A 45 -156.46 -152.61 -108.30
N GLN A 46 -157.75 -152.63 -107.96
CA GLN A 46 -158.46 -151.42 -107.50
C GLN A 46 -157.90 -150.85 -106.18
N ARG A 47 -157.51 -151.69 -105.22
CA ARG A 47 -156.88 -151.25 -103.95
C ARG A 47 -155.55 -150.54 -104.19
N ARG A 48 -154.70 -151.09 -105.05
CA ARG A 48 -153.35 -150.56 -105.31
C ARG A 48 -153.39 -149.17 -105.97
N TYR A 49 -154.33 -148.94 -106.89
CA TYR A 49 -154.49 -147.65 -107.55
C TYR A 49 -154.93 -146.54 -106.58
N ARG A 50 -155.85 -146.83 -105.65
CA ARG A 50 -156.32 -145.85 -104.64
C ARG A 50 -155.20 -145.38 -103.71
N ALA A 51 -154.32 -146.29 -103.27
CA ALA A 51 -153.19 -145.96 -102.39
C ALA A 51 -152.16 -145.02 -103.05
N MET A 52 -151.83 -145.25 -104.33
CA MET A 52 -150.86 -144.43 -105.06
C MET A 52 -151.35 -142.99 -105.24
N ARG A 53 -152.64 -142.80 -105.56
CA ARG A 53 -153.22 -141.46 -105.73
C ARG A 53 -153.19 -140.64 -104.43
N ALA A 54 -153.57 -141.25 -103.30
CA ALA A 54 -153.50 -140.61 -101.99
C ALA A 54 -152.07 -140.18 -101.62
N GLY A 55 -151.07 -141.02 -101.93
CA GLY A 55 -149.65 -140.70 -101.69
C GLY A 55 -149.12 -139.52 -102.51
N HIS A 56 -149.66 -139.26 -103.71
CA HIS A 56 -149.26 -138.09 -104.52
C HIS A 56 -149.84 -136.78 -103.98
N GLU A 57 -151.10 -136.79 -103.53
CA GLU A 57 -151.79 -135.63 -102.96
C GLU A 57 -151.07 -135.13 -101.70
N ALA A 58 -150.70 -136.04 -100.79
CA ALA A 58 -150.02 -135.72 -99.54
C ALA A 58 -148.66 -135.03 -99.76
N ARG A 59 -147.86 -135.52 -100.73
CA ARG A 59 -146.56 -134.92 -101.08
C ARG A 59 -146.71 -133.49 -101.60
N ARG A 60 -147.76 -133.20 -102.36
CA ARG A 60 -148.05 -131.85 -102.89
C ARG A 60 -148.36 -130.85 -101.78
N ILE A 61 -149.14 -131.26 -100.77
CA ILE A 61 -149.49 -130.41 -99.61
C ILE A 61 -148.25 -130.06 -98.78
N VAL A 62 -147.39 -131.04 -98.48
CA VAL A 62 -146.15 -130.80 -97.70
C VAL A 62 -145.20 -129.85 -98.41
N ALA A 63 -145.03 -129.99 -99.73
CA ALA A 63 -144.17 -129.11 -100.51
C ALA A 63 -144.64 -127.65 -100.49
N ARG A 64 -145.97 -127.41 -100.50
CA ARG A 64 -146.54 -126.07 -100.38
C ARG A 64 -146.22 -125.42 -99.03
N ARG A 65 -146.47 -126.11 -97.91
CA ARG A 65 -146.18 -125.58 -96.56
C ARG A 65 -144.69 -125.23 -96.36
N ARG A 66 -143.78 -126.04 -96.89
CA ARG A 66 -142.33 -125.73 -96.84
C ARG A 66 -141.97 -124.41 -97.52
N ARG A 67 -142.63 -124.08 -98.65
CA ARG A 67 -142.39 -122.83 -99.38
C ARG A 67 -142.95 -121.61 -98.64
N GLU A 68 -144.10 -121.74 -97.98
CA GLU A 68 -144.70 -120.67 -97.18
C GLU A 68 -143.78 -120.31 -95.99
N PHE A 69 -143.33 -121.30 -95.22
CA PHE A 69 -142.42 -121.09 -94.08
C PHE A 69 -141.08 -120.41 -94.47
N ALA A 70 -140.52 -120.76 -95.63
CA ALA A 70 -139.28 -120.14 -96.14
C ALA A 70 -139.44 -118.65 -96.48
N ARG A 71 -140.64 -118.21 -96.91
CA ARG A 71 -140.91 -116.80 -97.20
C ARG A 71 -141.03 -115.98 -95.91
N GLU A 72 -141.73 -116.52 -94.91
CA GLU A 72 -141.92 -115.87 -93.61
C GLU A 72 -140.58 -115.64 -92.90
N THR A 73 -139.70 -116.65 -92.90
CA THR A 73 -138.35 -116.54 -92.33
C THR A 73 -137.49 -115.50 -93.04
N GLN A 74 -137.52 -115.43 -94.38
CA GLN A 74 -136.82 -114.38 -95.12
C GLN A 74 -137.36 -112.96 -94.82
N ALA A 75 -138.67 -112.80 -94.66
CA ALA A 75 -139.28 -111.53 -94.31
C ALA A 75 -138.82 -111.06 -92.91
N ALA A 76 -138.82 -111.94 -91.92
CA ALA A 76 -138.33 -111.64 -90.57
C ALA A 76 -136.86 -111.21 -90.55
N MET A 77 -135.99 -111.89 -91.30
CA MET A 77 -134.58 -111.52 -91.42
C MET A 77 -134.37 -110.12 -92.01
N LYS A 78 -135.16 -109.73 -93.02
CA LYS A 78 -135.09 -108.39 -93.63
C LYS A 78 -135.44 -107.30 -92.61
N VAL A 79 -136.49 -107.50 -91.81
CA VAL A 79 -136.91 -106.57 -90.76
C VAL A 79 -135.82 -106.44 -89.68
N GLN A 80 -135.30 -107.56 -89.18
CA GLN A 80 -134.24 -107.57 -88.16
C GLN A 80 -132.96 -106.85 -88.65
N ARG A 81 -132.57 -107.04 -89.91
CA ARG A 81 -131.40 -106.33 -90.51
C ARG A 81 -131.61 -104.82 -90.55
N HIS A 82 -132.82 -104.37 -90.91
CA HIS A 82 -133.11 -102.95 -91.01
C HIS A 82 -133.10 -102.26 -89.63
N PHE A 83 -133.68 -102.91 -88.62
CA PHE A 83 -133.66 -102.43 -87.24
C PHE A 83 -132.23 -102.28 -86.69
N ARG A 84 -131.39 -103.31 -86.84
CA ARG A 84 -129.99 -103.26 -86.39
C ARG A 84 -129.20 -102.12 -87.05
N ARG A 85 -129.42 -101.86 -88.35
CA ARG A 85 -128.78 -100.73 -89.07
C ARG A 85 -129.21 -99.38 -88.51
N ARG A 86 -130.50 -99.21 -88.18
CA ARG A 86 -131.04 -97.96 -87.62
C ARG A 86 -130.42 -97.66 -86.24
N VAL A 87 -130.37 -98.67 -85.37
CA VAL A 87 -129.76 -98.55 -84.03
C VAL A 87 -128.28 -98.14 -84.14
N HIS A 88 -127.51 -98.80 -85.02
CA HIS A 88 -126.10 -98.48 -85.20
C HIS A 88 -125.86 -97.04 -85.73
N ARG A 89 -126.68 -96.59 -86.70
CA ARG A 89 -126.61 -95.21 -87.21
C ARG A 89 -126.91 -94.17 -86.14
N ASN A 90 -127.90 -94.41 -85.28
CA ASN A 90 -128.22 -93.50 -84.18
C ASN A 90 -127.08 -93.42 -83.16
N LYS A 91 -126.46 -94.55 -82.80
CA LYS A 91 -125.29 -94.59 -81.91
C LYS A 91 -124.12 -93.78 -82.49
N LEU A 92 -123.83 -93.91 -83.79
CA LEU A 92 -122.77 -93.15 -84.46
C LEU A 92 -123.05 -91.64 -84.45
N ARG A 93 -124.29 -91.22 -84.73
CA ARG A 93 -124.69 -89.80 -84.69
C ARG A 93 -124.47 -89.18 -83.31
N LEU A 94 -124.84 -89.89 -82.24
CA LEU A 94 -124.63 -89.44 -80.86
C LEU A 94 -123.13 -89.28 -80.52
N MET A 95 -122.31 -90.27 -80.89
CA MET A 95 -120.85 -90.21 -80.67
C MET A 95 -120.21 -89.03 -81.43
N GLN A 96 -120.63 -88.77 -82.66
CA GLN A 96 -120.15 -87.61 -83.44
C GLN A 96 -120.55 -86.29 -82.79
N ALA A 97 -121.79 -86.16 -82.33
CA ALA A 97 -122.28 -84.97 -81.63
C ALA A 97 -121.49 -84.72 -80.32
N GLN A 98 -121.23 -85.77 -79.55
CA GLN A 98 -120.44 -85.69 -78.31
C GLN A 98 -118.99 -85.26 -78.58
N LYS A 99 -118.35 -85.81 -79.63
CA LYS A 99 -116.99 -85.43 -80.03
C LYS A 99 -116.91 -83.95 -80.44
N LEU A 100 -117.90 -83.48 -81.21
CA LEU A 100 -117.96 -82.07 -81.62
C LEU A 100 -118.16 -81.12 -80.42
N ALA A 101 -119.04 -81.48 -79.48
CA ALA A 101 -119.27 -80.70 -78.26
C ALA A 101 -118.01 -80.62 -77.38
N ARG A 102 -117.27 -81.72 -77.23
CA ARG A 102 -115.99 -81.75 -76.51
C ARG A 102 -114.95 -80.83 -77.17
N SER A 103 -114.79 -80.92 -78.49
CA SER A 103 -113.85 -80.07 -79.22
C SER A 103 -114.20 -78.57 -79.12
N ARG A 104 -115.49 -78.21 -79.09
CA ARG A 104 -115.92 -76.83 -78.84
C ARG A 104 -115.54 -76.35 -77.44
N ARG A 105 -115.73 -77.16 -76.40
CA ARG A 105 -115.34 -76.82 -75.02
C ARG A 105 -113.83 -76.64 -74.88
N GLU A 106 -113.05 -77.53 -75.47
CA GLU A 106 -111.58 -77.46 -75.49
C GLU A 106 -111.12 -76.15 -76.14
N ARG A 107 -111.67 -75.79 -77.31
CA ARG A 107 -111.37 -74.51 -77.99
C ARG A 107 -111.72 -73.29 -77.13
N SER A 108 -112.91 -73.26 -76.52
CA SER A 108 -113.32 -72.14 -75.66
C SER A 108 -112.41 -72.00 -74.42
N ALA A 109 -111.99 -73.12 -73.82
CA ALA A 109 -111.05 -73.11 -72.70
C ALA A 109 -109.67 -72.57 -73.13
N THR A 110 -109.16 -72.98 -74.29
CA THR A 110 -107.91 -72.44 -74.84
C THR A 110 -107.99 -70.93 -75.05
N ILE A 111 -109.08 -70.43 -75.64
CA ILE A 111 -109.29 -68.98 -75.85
C ILE A 111 -109.33 -68.23 -74.51
N ALA A 112 -110.01 -68.78 -73.50
CA ALA A 112 -110.06 -68.18 -72.17
C ALA A 112 -108.67 -68.10 -71.49
N ILE A 113 -107.85 -69.16 -71.60
CA ILE A 113 -106.47 -69.19 -71.09
C ILE A 113 -105.62 -68.15 -71.83
N GLN A 114 -105.68 -68.12 -73.17
CA GLN A 114 -104.94 -67.16 -73.99
C GLN A 114 -105.31 -65.71 -73.65
N ARG A 115 -106.61 -65.40 -73.44
CA ARG A 115 -107.06 -64.07 -73.02
C ARG A 115 -106.49 -63.68 -71.66
N ARG A 116 -106.53 -64.59 -70.68
CA ARG A 116 -105.99 -64.34 -69.34
C ARG A 116 -104.47 -64.14 -69.37
N TYR A 117 -103.75 -64.94 -70.15
CA TYR A 117 -102.30 -64.82 -70.31
C TYR A 117 -101.89 -63.50 -70.96
N ARG A 118 -102.54 -63.11 -72.08
CA ARG A 118 -102.30 -61.81 -72.73
C ARG A 118 -102.56 -60.65 -71.77
N GLY A 119 -103.63 -60.72 -70.97
CA GLY A 119 -103.93 -59.72 -69.95
C GLY A 119 -102.91 -59.68 -68.80
N HIS A 120 -102.41 -60.83 -68.34
CA HIS A 120 -101.36 -60.90 -67.32
C HIS A 120 -100.04 -60.31 -67.83
N MET A 121 -99.62 -60.68 -69.06
CA MET A 121 -98.41 -60.14 -69.67
C MET A 121 -98.49 -58.63 -69.87
N GLY A 122 -99.64 -58.11 -70.30
CA GLY A 122 -99.85 -56.66 -70.42
C GLY A 122 -99.73 -55.93 -69.08
N ARG A 123 -100.26 -56.50 -67.99
CA ARG A 123 -100.11 -55.94 -66.64
C ARG A 123 -98.68 -56.02 -66.12
N ARG A 124 -97.97 -57.12 -66.38
CA ARG A 124 -96.57 -57.29 -65.99
C ARG A 124 -95.69 -56.24 -66.69
N LEU A 125 -95.84 -56.09 -68.00
CA LEU A 125 -95.13 -55.06 -68.77
C LEU A 125 -95.42 -53.65 -68.24
N ALA A 126 -96.68 -53.33 -67.91
CA ALA A 126 -97.03 -52.03 -67.35
C ALA A 126 -96.44 -51.80 -65.94
N PHE A 127 -96.31 -52.86 -65.13
CA PHE A 127 -95.63 -52.80 -63.84
C PHE A 127 -94.13 -52.56 -64.02
N ASP A 128 -93.49 -53.32 -64.90
CA ASP A 128 -92.05 -53.22 -65.20
C ASP A 128 -91.71 -51.80 -65.69
N LEU A 129 -92.47 -51.26 -66.64
CA LEU A 129 -92.29 -49.88 -67.14
C LEU A 129 -92.44 -48.82 -66.03
N ARG A 130 -93.41 -48.98 -65.12
CA ARG A 130 -93.57 -48.06 -63.97
C ARG A 130 -92.43 -48.19 -62.97
N GLU A 131 -91.85 -49.37 -62.82
CA GLU A 131 -90.72 -49.61 -61.95
C GLU A 131 -89.43 -49.02 -62.54
N GLU A 132 -89.20 -49.19 -63.85
CA GLU A 132 -88.11 -48.56 -64.59
C GLU A 132 -88.18 -47.04 -64.52
N GLN A 133 -89.37 -46.45 -64.71
CA GLN A 133 -89.57 -45.00 -64.56
C GLN A 133 -89.24 -44.53 -63.14
N ARG A 134 -89.68 -45.25 -62.10
CA ARG A 134 -89.33 -44.91 -60.70
C ARG A 134 -87.82 -44.96 -60.47
N ARG A 135 -87.15 -46.02 -60.91
CA ARG A 135 -85.69 -46.16 -60.81
C ARG A 135 -84.96 -45.04 -61.55
N PHE A 136 -85.43 -44.65 -62.72
CA PHE A 136 -84.87 -43.54 -63.48
C PHE A 136 -84.99 -42.21 -62.71
N PHE A 137 -86.15 -41.90 -62.14
CA PHE A 137 -86.34 -40.69 -61.33
C PHE A 137 -85.51 -40.70 -60.05
N GLU A 138 -85.40 -41.84 -59.36
CA GLU A 138 -84.54 -41.98 -58.17
C GLU A 138 -83.06 -41.74 -58.51
N LEU A 139 -82.58 -42.29 -59.63
CA LEU A 139 -81.21 -42.04 -60.11
C LEU A 139 -81.01 -40.56 -60.46
N GLN A 140 -81.97 -39.94 -61.14
CA GLN A 140 -81.93 -38.51 -61.46
C GLN A 140 -81.85 -37.66 -60.19
N GLN A 141 -82.67 -37.96 -59.17
CA GLN A 141 -82.63 -37.26 -57.88
C GLN A 141 -81.30 -37.47 -57.15
N ARG A 142 -80.77 -38.70 -57.10
CA ARG A 142 -79.46 -38.99 -56.48
C ARG A 142 -78.33 -38.22 -57.16
N CYS A 143 -78.32 -38.19 -58.49
CA CYS A 143 -77.35 -37.42 -59.27
C CYS A 143 -77.48 -35.92 -59.00
N ALA A 144 -78.72 -35.38 -58.98
CA ALA A 144 -78.96 -33.98 -58.67
C ALA A 144 -78.46 -33.61 -57.26
N VAL A 145 -78.75 -34.42 -56.25
CA VAL A 145 -78.27 -34.20 -54.87
C VAL A 145 -76.74 -34.23 -54.81
N ARG A 146 -76.08 -35.17 -55.51
CA ARG A 146 -74.61 -35.23 -55.57
C ARG A 146 -74.01 -33.97 -56.18
N VAL A 147 -74.57 -33.49 -57.30
CA VAL A 147 -74.12 -32.26 -57.95
C VAL A 147 -74.35 -31.05 -57.05
N GLN A 148 -75.54 -30.93 -56.44
CA GLN A 148 -75.86 -29.84 -55.51
C GLN A 148 -74.94 -29.83 -54.29
N ALA A 149 -74.66 -30.99 -53.68
CA ALA A 149 -73.73 -31.12 -52.56
C ALA A 149 -72.31 -30.69 -52.95
N GLN A 150 -71.83 -31.11 -54.12
CA GLN A 150 -70.52 -30.71 -54.62
C GLN A 150 -70.44 -29.20 -54.89
N CYS A 151 -71.46 -28.61 -55.51
CA CYS A 151 -71.52 -27.16 -55.72
C CYS A 151 -71.51 -26.38 -54.40
N ARG A 152 -72.28 -26.82 -53.39
CA ARG A 152 -72.28 -26.21 -52.05
C ARG A 152 -70.91 -26.31 -51.39
N ARG A 153 -70.26 -27.48 -51.46
CA ARG A 153 -68.90 -27.69 -50.94
C ARG A 153 -67.88 -26.75 -51.60
N VAL A 154 -67.87 -26.67 -52.93
CA VAL A 154 -66.94 -25.80 -53.67
C VAL A 154 -67.16 -24.32 -53.31
N ARG A 155 -68.41 -23.87 -53.18
CA ARG A 155 -68.72 -22.50 -52.74
C ARG A 155 -68.18 -22.23 -51.34
N ALA A 156 -68.44 -23.12 -50.38
CA ALA A 156 -67.95 -22.98 -49.01
C ALA A 156 -66.40 -22.95 -48.94
N VAL A 157 -65.72 -23.84 -49.66
CA VAL A 157 -64.24 -23.87 -49.71
C VAL A 157 -63.68 -22.57 -50.29
N ARG A 158 -64.28 -22.05 -51.38
CA ARG A 158 -63.86 -20.76 -51.97
C ARG A 158 -64.08 -19.60 -51.01
N GLU A 159 -65.20 -19.58 -50.29
CA GLU A 159 -65.48 -18.53 -49.30
C GLU A 159 -64.47 -18.55 -48.15
N VAL A 160 -64.16 -19.73 -47.60
CA VAL A 160 -63.13 -19.90 -46.57
C VAL A 160 -61.76 -19.48 -47.08
N ALA A 161 -61.39 -19.85 -48.31
CA ALA A 161 -60.14 -19.43 -48.93
C ALA A 161 -60.05 -17.91 -49.09
N ARG A 162 -61.12 -17.23 -49.53
CA ARG A 162 -61.17 -15.77 -49.61
C ARG A 162 -60.98 -15.11 -48.25
N ARG A 163 -61.65 -15.61 -47.21
CA ARG A 163 -61.52 -15.08 -45.84
C ARG A 163 -60.09 -15.25 -45.32
N ARG A 164 -59.47 -16.41 -45.54
CA ARG A 164 -58.07 -16.68 -45.19
C ARG A 164 -57.13 -15.73 -45.93
N ASN A 165 -57.26 -15.62 -47.24
CA ASN A 165 -56.42 -14.73 -48.04
C ASN A 165 -56.56 -13.26 -47.58
N ALA A 166 -57.78 -12.79 -47.27
CA ALA A 166 -57.99 -11.45 -46.76
C ALA A 166 -57.31 -11.21 -45.40
N ILE A 167 -57.27 -12.22 -44.51
CA ILE A 167 -56.52 -12.14 -43.25
C ILE A 167 -55.02 -12.08 -43.53
N THR A 168 -54.51 -12.99 -44.37
CA THR A 168 -53.08 -13.02 -44.74
C THR A 168 -52.63 -11.73 -45.39
N GLU A 169 -53.43 -11.13 -46.28
CA GLU A 169 -53.14 -9.83 -46.90
C GLU A 169 -53.06 -8.71 -45.86
N ARG A 170 -53.97 -8.68 -44.88
CA ARG A 170 -53.93 -7.72 -43.76
C ARG A 170 -52.69 -7.91 -42.89
N GLU A 171 -52.34 -9.15 -42.56
CA GLU A 171 -51.15 -9.48 -41.76
C GLU A 171 -49.85 -9.11 -42.49
N LEU A 172 -49.78 -9.38 -43.80
CA LEU A 172 -48.65 -8.96 -44.64
C LEU A 172 -48.53 -7.44 -44.72
N ALA A 173 -49.65 -6.73 -44.89
CA ALA A 173 -49.66 -5.27 -44.89
C ALA A 173 -49.21 -4.70 -43.53
N ALA A 174 -49.72 -5.26 -42.43
CA ALA A 174 -49.32 -4.88 -41.08
C ALA A 174 -47.82 -5.12 -40.85
N THR A 175 -47.30 -6.27 -41.30
CA THR A 175 -45.88 -6.61 -41.15
C THR A 175 -45.01 -5.65 -41.96
N LYS A 176 -45.39 -5.30 -43.20
CA LYS A 176 -44.69 -4.29 -44.01
C LYS A 176 -44.67 -2.91 -43.32
N LEU A 177 -45.80 -2.49 -42.75
CA LEU A 177 -45.86 -1.22 -42.01
C LEU A 177 -44.99 -1.26 -40.75
N GLN A 178 -45.02 -2.37 -40.02
CA GLN A 178 -44.20 -2.56 -38.82
C GLN A 178 -42.70 -2.60 -39.14
N THR A 179 -42.27 -3.25 -40.21
CA THR A 179 -40.85 -3.29 -40.61
C THR A 179 -40.37 -1.90 -41.02
N ILE A 180 -41.17 -1.16 -41.80
CA ILE A 180 -40.86 0.23 -42.18
C ILE A 180 -40.77 1.12 -40.93
N PHE A 181 -41.72 1.01 -40.01
CA PHE A 181 -41.74 1.79 -38.78
C PHE A 181 -40.52 1.49 -37.90
N ARG A 182 -40.20 0.21 -37.68
CA ARG A 182 -39.02 -0.21 -36.91
C ARG A 182 -37.73 0.26 -37.56
N ALA A 183 -37.60 0.16 -38.89
CA ALA A 183 -36.45 0.65 -39.62
C ALA A 183 -36.31 2.18 -39.51
N ARG A 184 -37.41 2.93 -39.61
CA ARG A 184 -37.41 4.38 -39.41
C ARG A 184 -36.98 4.75 -37.99
N ARG A 185 -37.59 4.13 -36.97
CA ARG A 185 -37.20 4.34 -35.56
C ARG A 185 -35.74 3.99 -35.30
N GLY A 186 -35.26 2.89 -35.88
CA GLY A 186 -33.85 2.49 -35.79
C GLY A 186 -32.90 3.52 -36.40
N ARG A 187 -33.24 4.07 -37.58
CA ARG A 187 -32.47 5.15 -38.23
C ARG A 187 -32.49 6.45 -37.42
N GLU A 188 -33.65 6.85 -36.88
CA GLU A 188 -33.76 8.02 -35.99
C GLU A 188 -32.88 7.86 -34.75
N ALA A 189 -32.92 6.70 -34.09
CA ALA A 189 -32.07 6.40 -32.93
C ALA A 189 -30.59 6.38 -33.29
N ALA A 190 -30.21 5.76 -34.41
CA ALA A 190 -28.83 5.77 -34.90
C ALA A 190 -28.34 7.20 -35.24
N GLY A 191 -29.20 8.04 -35.80
CA GLY A 191 -28.92 9.45 -36.05
C GLY A 191 -28.65 10.23 -34.76
N LEU A 192 -29.47 10.03 -33.71
CA LEU A 192 -29.23 10.63 -32.39
C LEU A 192 -27.93 10.16 -31.77
N LEU A 193 -27.60 8.86 -31.86
CA LEU A 193 -26.33 8.32 -31.38
C LEU A 193 -25.13 8.88 -32.16
N ALA A 194 -25.25 9.06 -33.47
CA ALA A 194 -24.23 9.68 -34.29
C ALA A 194 -23.97 11.14 -33.89
N LEU A 195 -25.03 11.93 -33.65
CA LEU A 195 -24.91 13.30 -33.14
C LEU A 195 -24.27 13.34 -31.75
N ALA A 196 -24.67 12.43 -30.85
CA ALA A 196 -24.06 12.32 -29.52
C ALA A 196 -22.58 11.94 -29.59
N LYS A 197 -22.20 11.02 -30.50
CA LYS A 197 -20.81 10.66 -30.76
C LYS A 197 -20.02 11.86 -31.30
N GLN A 198 -20.54 12.56 -32.29
CA GLN A 198 -19.94 13.76 -32.86
C GLN A 198 -19.72 14.83 -31.78
N ARG A 199 -20.68 15.03 -30.87
CA ARG A 199 -20.53 15.98 -29.77
C ARG A 199 -19.42 15.57 -28.80
N ARG A 200 -19.33 14.28 -28.45
CA ARG A 200 -18.23 13.76 -27.62
C ARG A 200 -16.87 13.94 -28.28
N GLU A 201 -16.77 13.73 -29.59
CA GLU A 201 -15.54 13.96 -30.36
C GLU A 201 -15.15 15.44 -30.37
N GLN A 202 -16.12 16.35 -30.55
CA GLN A 202 -15.91 17.80 -30.45
C GLN A 202 -15.45 18.21 -29.04
N ASP A 203 -16.08 17.68 -27.99
CA ASP A 203 -15.67 17.93 -26.60
C ASP A 203 -14.26 17.42 -26.33
N PHE A 204 -13.90 16.25 -26.85
CA PHE A 204 -12.55 15.70 -26.73
C PHE A 204 -11.51 16.56 -27.47
N ALA A 205 -11.83 17.03 -28.68
CA ALA A 205 -10.99 17.95 -29.43
C ALA A 205 -10.81 19.28 -28.69
N ALA A 206 -11.89 19.85 -28.13
CA ALA A 206 -11.85 21.05 -27.32
C ALA A 206 -10.97 20.86 -26.07
N ARG A 207 -11.11 19.73 -25.35
CA ARG A 207 -10.26 19.40 -24.20
C ARG A 207 -8.78 19.26 -24.59
N ARG A 208 -8.47 18.66 -25.74
CA ARG A 208 -7.09 18.58 -26.26
C ARG A 208 -6.53 19.98 -26.54
N LEU A 209 -7.30 20.84 -27.18
CA LEU A 209 -6.89 22.22 -27.46
C LEU A 209 -6.66 23.00 -26.15
N GLN A 210 -7.58 22.91 -25.20
CA GLN A 210 -7.46 23.51 -23.88
C GLN A 210 -6.23 23.01 -23.12
N ARG A 211 -5.95 21.69 -23.15
CA ARG A 211 -4.76 21.11 -22.53
C ARG A 211 -3.47 21.65 -23.15
N HIS A 212 -3.39 21.72 -24.48
CA HIS A 212 -2.23 22.29 -25.16
C HIS A 212 -2.04 23.79 -24.85
N TRP A 213 -3.13 24.55 -24.84
CA TRP A 213 -3.11 25.97 -24.49
C TRP A 213 -2.63 26.18 -23.06
N ARG A 214 -3.19 25.47 -22.08
CA ARG A 214 -2.76 25.53 -20.67
C ARG A 214 -1.29 25.14 -20.52
N ALA A 215 -0.86 24.04 -21.12
CA ALA A 215 0.54 23.62 -21.06
C ALA A 215 1.50 24.66 -21.68
N ARG A 216 1.10 25.32 -22.77
CA ARG A 216 1.89 26.41 -23.37
C ARG A 216 1.92 27.64 -22.47
N HIS A 217 0.77 28.02 -21.90
CA HIS A 217 0.65 29.11 -20.94
C HIS A 217 1.54 28.87 -19.72
N ASP A 218 1.50 27.69 -19.13
CA ASP A 218 2.30 27.32 -17.96
C ASP A 218 3.80 27.32 -18.27
N ARG A 219 4.20 26.83 -19.46
CA ARG A 219 5.60 26.93 -19.92
C ARG A 219 6.06 28.38 -20.03
N LEU A 220 5.25 29.26 -20.61
CA LEU A 220 5.58 30.69 -20.70
C LEU A 220 5.65 31.32 -19.30
N ALA A 221 4.72 31.00 -18.40
CA ALA A 221 4.76 31.45 -17.02
C ALA A 221 6.03 30.99 -16.30
N LEU A 222 6.46 29.74 -16.48
CA LEU A 222 7.72 29.22 -15.93
C LEU A 222 8.94 29.95 -16.50
N VAL A 223 8.96 30.25 -17.80
CA VAL A 223 10.04 31.04 -18.42
C VAL A 223 10.10 32.44 -17.80
N ILE A 224 8.96 33.12 -17.65
CA ILE A 224 8.87 34.45 -17.02
C ILE A 224 9.37 34.40 -15.57
N VAL A 225 8.92 33.42 -14.78
CA VAL A 225 9.34 33.25 -13.38
C VAL A 225 10.84 32.93 -13.28
N ALA A 226 11.36 32.09 -14.16
CA ALA A 226 12.78 31.77 -14.22
C ALA A 226 13.61 33.00 -14.54
N GLU A 227 13.18 33.82 -15.51
CA GLU A 227 13.87 35.06 -15.89
C GLU A 227 13.83 36.09 -14.75
N ALA A 228 12.68 36.28 -14.11
CA ALA A 228 12.56 37.13 -12.92
C ALA A 228 13.43 36.65 -11.75
N ARG A 229 13.65 35.34 -11.63
CA ARG A 229 14.60 34.78 -10.64
C ARG A 229 16.05 35.06 -11.03
N ARG A 230 16.42 34.91 -12.31
CA ARG A 230 17.77 35.24 -12.82
C ARG A 230 18.10 36.70 -12.56
N LEU A 231 17.22 37.63 -12.93
CA LEU A 231 17.41 39.07 -12.71
C LEU A 231 17.61 39.40 -11.22
N ARG A 232 16.78 38.84 -10.34
CA ARG A 232 16.95 39.04 -8.87
C ARG A 232 18.26 38.46 -8.35
N ASN A 233 18.67 37.29 -8.83
CA ASN A 233 19.94 36.70 -8.42
C ASN A 233 21.13 37.54 -8.91
N GLN A 234 21.05 38.07 -10.14
CA GLN A 234 22.05 38.98 -10.68
C GLN A 234 22.18 40.24 -9.83
N GLN A 235 21.06 40.90 -9.50
CA GLN A 235 21.05 42.07 -8.61
C GLN A 235 21.66 41.76 -7.23
N ARG A 236 21.35 40.59 -6.66
CA ARG A 236 21.96 40.14 -5.39
C ARG A 236 23.45 39.91 -5.51
N SER A 237 23.91 39.28 -6.58
CA SER A 237 25.34 39.06 -6.86
C SER A 237 26.09 40.37 -7.04
N GLU A 238 25.53 41.31 -7.80
CA GLU A 238 26.09 42.66 -7.99
C GLU A 238 26.20 43.41 -6.66
N ALA A 239 25.14 43.42 -5.85
CA ALA A 239 25.15 44.00 -4.52
C ALA A 239 26.19 43.33 -3.59
N ALA A 240 26.30 42.00 -3.62
CA ALA A 240 27.29 41.26 -2.86
C ALA A 240 28.72 41.64 -3.27
N VAL A 241 29.00 41.82 -4.55
CA VAL A 241 30.32 42.27 -5.04
C VAL A 241 30.66 43.67 -4.51
N VAL A 242 29.69 44.60 -4.48
CA VAL A 242 29.89 45.95 -3.92
C VAL A 242 30.24 45.86 -2.44
N ILE A 243 29.48 45.09 -1.65
CA ILE A 243 29.73 44.89 -0.22
C ILE A 243 31.10 44.23 0.02
N GLN A 244 31.42 43.15 -0.72
CA GLN A 244 32.70 42.46 -0.61
C GLN A 244 33.88 43.38 -0.92
N ARG A 245 33.79 44.23 -1.95
CA ARG A 245 34.82 45.23 -2.26
C ARG A 245 34.98 46.23 -1.13
N ALA A 246 33.89 46.73 -0.56
CA ALA A 246 33.91 47.67 0.56
C ALA A 246 34.57 47.04 1.81
N VAL A 247 34.17 45.81 2.16
CA VAL A 247 34.74 45.06 3.29
C VAL A 247 36.22 44.77 3.07
N LYS A 248 36.63 44.32 1.87
CA LYS A 248 38.04 44.09 1.55
C LYS A 248 38.87 45.36 1.71
N LYS A 249 38.37 46.50 1.22
CA LYS A 249 39.03 47.81 1.37
C LYS A 249 39.12 48.23 2.85
N PHE A 250 38.06 48.01 3.63
CA PHE A 250 38.06 48.26 5.07
C PHE A 250 39.10 47.40 5.81
N LEU A 251 39.14 46.09 5.53
CA LEU A 251 40.09 45.17 6.17
C LEU A 251 41.54 45.53 5.83
N VAL A 252 41.83 45.90 4.57
CA VAL A 252 43.16 46.38 4.16
C VAL A 252 43.53 47.67 4.92
N ARG A 253 42.61 48.63 5.01
CA ARG A 253 42.83 49.87 5.78
C ARG A 253 43.06 49.59 7.27
N ARG A 254 42.30 48.67 7.87
CA ARG A 254 42.47 48.27 9.26
C ARG A 254 43.83 47.61 9.49
N ARG A 255 44.24 46.69 8.60
CA ARG A 255 45.57 46.06 8.67
C ARG A 255 46.69 47.09 8.55
N ALA A 256 46.59 48.04 7.62
CA ALA A 256 47.57 49.11 7.47
C ALA A 256 47.66 49.99 8.73
N ARG A 257 46.52 50.36 9.33
CA ARG A 257 46.51 51.11 10.60
C ARG A 257 47.18 50.35 11.73
N ASN A 258 46.92 49.05 11.86
CA ASN A 258 47.57 48.22 12.87
C ASN A 258 49.08 48.17 12.65
N ILE A 259 49.54 47.91 11.42
CA ILE A 259 50.98 47.91 11.11
C ILE A 259 51.63 49.24 11.47
N VAL A 260 51.00 50.38 11.14
CA VAL A 260 51.51 51.71 11.49
C VAL A 260 51.61 51.89 13.01
N ARG A 261 50.58 51.46 13.76
CA ARG A 261 50.60 51.53 15.22
C ARG A 261 51.71 50.66 15.80
N ASP A 262 51.83 49.42 15.35
CA ASP A 262 52.86 48.48 15.83
C ASP A 262 54.26 49.05 15.57
N LEU A 263 54.50 49.69 14.42
CA LEU A 263 55.76 50.37 14.11
C LEU A 263 56.03 51.57 15.03
N LEU A 264 55.00 52.34 15.39
CA LEU A 264 55.15 53.46 16.34
C LEU A 264 55.45 52.96 17.76
N GLU A 265 54.81 51.88 18.20
CA GLU A 265 55.09 51.23 19.49
C GLU A 265 56.53 50.69 19.53
N MET A 266 57.01 50.07 18.46
CA MET A 266 58.41 49.65 18.34
C MET A 266 59.40 50.83 18.44
N GLN A 267 59.07 51.98 17.84
CA GLN A 267 59.90 53.18 17.96
C GLN A 267 59.92 53.72 19.40
N GLN A 268 58.78 53.75 20.07
CA GLN A 268 58.69 54.18 21.48
C GLN A 268 59.52 53.27 22.39
N HIS A 269 59.38 51.95 22.25
CA HIS A 269 60.18 51.00 23.02
C HIS A 269 61.68 51.13 22.76
N ALA A 270 62.10 51.43 21.53
CA ALA A 270 63.50 51.67 21.22
C ALA A 270 64.05 52.91 21.94
N GLU A 271 63.27 53.99 22.04
CA GLU A 271 63.65 55.19 22.81
C GLU A 271 63.66 54.91 24.33
N GLU A 272 62.66 54.22 24.85
CA GLU A 272 62.63 53.79 26.26
C GLU A 272 63.86 52.94 26.61
N MET A 273 64.26 52.04 25.70
CA MET A 273 65.44 51.19 25.89
C MET A 273 66.74 52.00 25.95
N LYS A 274 66.87 53.05 25.11
CA LYS A 274 67.99 53.99 25.18
C LYS A 274 68.02 54.75 26.51
N HIS A 275 66.85 55.22 26.98
CA HIS A 275 66.74 55.92 28.27
C HIS A 275 67.10 55.02 29.44
N TRP A 276 66.60 53.78 29.47
CA TRP A 276 66.96 52.79 30.49
C TRP A 276 68.46 52.50 30.49
N ALA A 277 69.06 52.26 29.32
CA ALA A 277 70.49 52.00 29.20
C ALA A 277 71.33 53.20 29.69
N SER A 278 70.94 54.43 29.36
CA SER A 278 71.61 55.64 29.84
C SER A 278 71.54 55.77 31.36
N THR A 279 70.40 55.45 31.96
CA THR A 279 70.18 55.50 33.41
C THR A 279 71.04 54.45 34.12
N LEU A 280 71.14 53.25 33.56
CA LEU A 280 71.99 52.18 34.08
C LEU A 280 73.46 52.61 34.11
N VAL A 281 73.99 53.12 33.00
CA VAL A 281 75.38 53.60 32.88
C VAL A 281 75.66 54.74 33.86
N GLN A 282 74.75 55.71 33.96
CA GLN A 282 74.88 56.84 34.89
C GLN A 282 74.92 56.38 36.36
N SER A 283 74.05 55.43 36.74
CA SER A 283 73.99 54.90 38.10
C SER A 283 75.30 54.19 38.50
N TYR A 284 75.86 53.39 37.58
CA TYR A 284 77.12 52.69 37.78
C TYR A 284 78.28 53.67 37.93
N TRP A 285 78.38 54.67 37.06
CA TRP A 285 79.44 55.67 37.12
C TRP A 285 79.42 56.48 38.43
N ARG A 286 78.24 56.94 38.86
CA ARG A 286 78.07 57.66 40.14
C ARG A 286 78.51 56.81 41.33
N ARG A 287 78.16 55.52 41.33
CA ARG A 287 78.59 54.57 42.37
C ARG A 287 80.11 54.41 42.39
N ARG A 288 80.74 54.21 41.22
CA ARG A 288 82.20 54.11 41.10
C ARG A 288 82.92 55.36 41.60
N GLN A 289 82.41 56.55 41.28
CA GLN A 289 82.94 57.82 41.77
C GLN A 289 82.85 57.94 43.30
N ALA A 290 81.74 57.52 43.90
CA ALA A 290 81.61 57.51 45.35
C ALA A 290 82.65 56.60 46.04
N TYR A 291 82.90 55.41 45.50
CA TYR A 291 83.93 54.51 46.03
C TYR A 291 85.34 55.11 45.98
N HIS A 292 85.70 55.79 44.88
CA HIS A 292 86.99 56.46 44.79
C HIS A 292 87.16 57.55 45.85
N ARG A 293 86.11 58.35 46.12
CA ARG A 293 86.16 59.40 47.14
C ARG A 293 86.38 58.84 48.55
N VAL A 294 85.61 57.82 48.93
CA VAL A 294 85.73 57.16 50.25
C VAL A 294 87.13 56.59 50.46
N ARG A 295 87.74 56.00 49.42
CA ARG A 295 89.10 55.46 49.49
C ARG A 295 90.16 56.54 49.72
N GLU A 296 90.04 57.68 49.02
CA GLU A 296 90.97 58.81 49.21
C GLU A 296 90.82 59.45 50.61
N GLU A 297 89.61 59.59 51.14
CA GLU A 297 89.38 60.11 52.50
C GLU A 297 90.06 59.26 53.57
N ARG A 298 89.93 57.92 53.49
CA ARG A 298 90.62 57.00 54.41
C ARG A 298 92.13 57.10 54.32
N LYS A 299 92.68 57.26 53.11
CA LYS A 299 94.12 57.45 52.91
C LYS A 299 94.61 58.72 53.58
N ILE A 300 93.87 59.82 53.45
CA ILE A 300 94.18 61.11 54.10
C ILE A 300 94.20 60.98 55.63
N GLN A 301 93.21 60.29 56.23
CA GLN A 301 93.14 60.09 57.68
C GLN A 301 94.37 59.33 58.22
N ARG A 302 94.86 58.31 57.51
CA ARG A 302 96.05 57.53 57.92
C ARG A 302 97.33 58.34 57.91
N THR A 303 97.54 59.15 56.89
CA THR A 303 98.81 59.89 56.72
C THR A 303 98.94 61.12 57.61
N ARG A 304 97.89 61.48 58.36
CA ARG A 304 97.83 62.68 59.19
C ARG A 304 98.60 62.59 60.50
N TRP A 305 98.91 61.39 60.99
CA TRP A 305 99.62 61.19 62.27
C TRP A 305 100.85 60.31 62.06
N LYS A 306 101.96 60.67 62.69
CA LYS A 306 103.22 59.92 62.77
C LYS A 306 103.42 59.47 64.21
N GLN A 307 103.95 58.26 64.38
CA GLN A 307 104.32 57.75 65.70
C GLN A 307 105.84 57.91 65.89
N LEU A 308 106.25 58.40 67.05
CA LEU A 308 107.65 58.71 67.42
C LEU A 308 107.90 58.25 68.86
N VAL A 309 109.16 58.33 69.30
CA VAL A 309 109.59 57.97 70.66
C VAL A 309 110.34 59.14 71.28
N ASP A 310 110.03 59.45 72.54
CA ASP A 310 110.71 60.47 73.32
C ASP A 310 112.01 59.90 73.92
N THR A 311 113.10 60.01 73.18
CA THR A 311 114.39 59.40 73.56
C THR A 311 115.04 60.05 74.78
N TYR A 312 114.80 61.34 75.01
CA TYR A 312 115.48 62.12 76.05
C TYR A 312 114.54 62.57 77.18
N ASN A 313 113.30 62.07 77.18
CA ASN A 313 112.25 62.44 78.13
C ASN A 313 111.98 63.96 78.14
N GLU A 314 111.99 64.58 76.96
CA GLU A 314 111.76 66.02 76.81
C GLU A 314 110.32 66.42 77.17
N HIS A 315 109.38 65.47 77.05
CA HIS A 315 107.95 65.69 77.22
C HIS A 315 107.40 65.07 78.52
N GLY A 316 108.28 64.58 79.41
CA GLY A 316 107.95 64.26 80.80
C GLY A 316 107.27 62.91 81.06
N ALA A 317 107.12 62.04 80.06
CA ALA A 317 106.48 60.72 80.18
C ALA A 317 107.45 59.52 80.32
N GLY A 318 108.73 59.79 80.59
CA GLY A 318 109.79 58.81 80.77
C GLY A 318 110.68 58.65 79.53
N TYR A 319 111.92 58.17 79.74
CA TYR A 319 112.84 57.89 78.64
C TYR A 319 112.31 56.76 77.78
N GLY A 320 112.17 57.00 76.48
CA GLY A 320 111.65 56.04 75.51
C GLY A 320 110.12 56.00 75.39
N ALA A 321 109.38 56.99 75.89
CA ALA A 321 107.92 56.96 75.79
C ALA A 321 107.43 57.19 74.33
N PRO A 322 106.60 56.29 73.76
CA PRO A 322 106.08 56.47 72.40
C PRO A 322 104.91 57.46 72.38
N PHE A 323 104.91 58.36 71.39
CA PHE A 323 103.86 59.36 71.21
C PHE A 323 103.48 59.57 69.74
N PHE A 324 102.29 60.13 69.54
CA PHE A 324 101.76 60.52 68.24
C PHE A 324 101.94 62.01 68.01
N TYR A 325 102.50 62.34 66.86
CA TYR A 325 102.72 63.69 66.39
C TYR A 325 102.01 63.90 65.06
N PRO A 326 101.31 65.03 64.85
CA PRO A 326 100.64 65.30 63.58
C PRO A 326 101.64 65.44 62.43
N SER A 327 101.52 64.57 61.45
CA SER A 327 102.31 64.48 60.23
C SER A 327 101.90 65.57 59.23
N ILE A 328 102.85 66.41 58.82
CA ILE A 328 102.64 67.52 57.85
C ILE A 328 102.74 67.04 56.38
N ASP A 329 102.59 65.76 56.10
CA ASP A 329 102.77 65.23 54.73
C ASP A 329 101.51 65.37 53.87
N ARG A 330 101.17 66.63 53.51
CA ARG A 330 100.59 67.07 52.21
C ARG A 330 100.23 68.56 52.19
N CYS A 331 101.15 69.46 52.59
CA CYS A 331 101.12 70.84 52.11
C CYS A 331 102.49 71.52 52.34
N ALA A 332 103.38 71.37 51.37
CA ALA A 332 104.81 71.67 51.50
C ALA A 332 105.19 73.15 51.71
N TYR A 333 104.28 74.13 51.80
CA TYR A 333 104.72 75.53 52.00
C TYR A 333 103.79 76.46 52.82
N ARG A 334 102.73 75.93 53.49
CA ARG A 334 101.82 76.79 54.29
C ARG A 334 101.54 76.36 55.73
N CYS A 335 101.85 75.12 56.11
CA CYS A 335 101.68 74.64 57.49
C CYS A 335 102.98 74.63 58.32
N MET A 336 104.13 74.91 57.72
CA MET A 336 105.42 74.96 58.43
C MET A 336 105.49 76.13 59.45
N LEU A 337 104.60 77.13 59.34
CA LEU A 337 104.47 78.25 60.28
C LEU A 337 103.41 78.06 61.37
N GLN A 338 102.64 76.96 61.37
CA GLN A 338 101.61 76.69 62.39
C GLN A 338 101.84 75.41 63.22
N ASN A 339 102.86 74.60 62.88
CA ASN A 339 103.22 73.43 63.70
C ASN A 339 104.23 73.72 64.82
N GLN A 340 104.71 74.96 64.94
CA GLN A 340 105.32 75.46 66.18
C GLN A 340 104.28 75.99 67.18
N VAL A 341 103.00 76.11 66.80
CA VAL A 341 102.01 76.85 67.61
C VAL A 341 101.18 75.94 68.54
N ASN A 342 100.99 74.65 68.21
CA ASN A 342 100.17 73.78 69.07
C ASN A 342 100.96 72.73 69.85
N GLY A 343 102.15 72.33 69.39
CA GLY A 343 103.00 71.33 70.08
C GLY A 343 102.27 70.05 70.49
N GLU A 344 101.16 69.70 69.82
CA GLU A 344 100.23 68.71 70.34
C GLU A 344 100.83 67.32 70.19
N ILE A 345 101.21 66.75 71.33
CA ILE A 345 101.70 65.40 71.48
C ILE A 345 100.57 64.59 72.11
N ARG A 346 100.33 63.41 71.55
CA ARG A 346 99.35 62.47 72.09
C ARG A 346 100.02 61.19 72.53
N TRP A 347 99.87 60.88 73.81
CA TRP A 347 100.33 59.61 74.38
C TRP A 347 99.40 58.45 74.04
N ARG A 348 98.19 58.72 73.51
CA ARG A 348 97.22 57.73 73.01
C ARG A 348 96.79 57.99 71.57
N LEU A 349 96.03 57.07 71.00
CA LEU A 349 95.70 57.07 69.57
C LEU A 349 94.74 58.24 69.30
N PRO A 350 95.07 59.17 68.39
CA PRO A 350 94.20 60.31 68.07
C PRO A 350 92.91 59.86 67.37
N ARG A 351 91.85 60.70 67.46
CA ARG A 351 90.54 60.44 66.86
C ARG A 351 90.56 59.87 65.43
N ASP A 352 91.38 60.42 64.54
CA ASP A 352 91.41 60.02 63.13
C ASP A 352 91.86 58.57 62.96
N LEU A 353 92.88 58.16 63.72
CA LEU A 353 93.37 56.78 63.72
C LEU A 353 92.40 55.85 64.48
N LEU A 354 91.83 56.32 65.59
CA LEU A 354 90.78 55.60 66.31
C LEU A 354 89.55 55.32 65.42
N SER A 355 89.20 56.22 64.50
CA SER A 355 88.08 56.03 63.57
C SER A 355 88.32 54.95 62.53
N LEU A 356 89.58 54.61 62.29
CA LEU A 356 89.97 53.49 61.43
C LEU A 356 89.92 52.17 62.18
N THR A 357 89.94 52.17 63.52
CA THR A 357 89.94 50.93 64.28
C THR A 357 88.58 50.22 64.24
N VAL A 358 88.62 48.89 64.10
CA VAL A 358 87.51 47.95 64.11
C VAL A 358 86.83 48.19 65.44
N ARG A 359 85.51 48.32 65.39
CA ARG A 359 84.72 48.47 66.59
C ARG A 359 84.88 47.21 67.44
N PRO A 360 85.23 47.32 68.73
CA PRO A 360 85.46 46.13 69.55
C PRO A 360 84.17 45.29 69.64
N PRO A 361 84.30 43.97 69.79
CA PRO A 361 83.14 43.11 70.04
C PRO A 361 82.56 43.42 71.43
N CYS A 362 81.28 43.15 71.60
CA CYS A 362 80.66 43.21 72.93
C CYS A 362 81.15 42.05 73.79
N ALA A 363 81.65 42.30 75.00
CA ALA A 363 82.13 41.27 75.92
C ALA A 363 81.01 40.33 76.43
N GLN A 364 79.75 40.77 76.40
CA GLN A 364 78.62 39.98 76.89
C GLN A 364 77.97 39.09 75.82
N CYS A 365 77.95 39.52 74.55
CA CYS A 365 77.28 38.77 73.47
C CYS A 365 78.21 38.41 72.31
N GLU A 366 79.50 38.76 72.39
CA GLU A 366 80.57 38.43 71.44
C GLU A 366 80.30 38.87 69.99
N THR A 367 79.26 39.66 69.76
CA THR A 367 78.93 40.17 68.43
C THR A 367 80.06 41.08 67.95
N PRO A 368 80.65 40.80 66.76
CA PRO A 368 81.71 41.63 66.21
C PRO A 368 81.18 43.03 65.90
N GLU A 369 82.03 44.05 66.04
CA GLU A 369 81.73 45.44 65.70
C GLU A 369 80.50 46.06 66.37
N SER A 370 80.11 45.58 67.55
CA SER A 370 78.87 45.99 68.20
C SER A 370 79.05 46.85 69.45
N ALA A 371 80.25 46.97 70.02
CA ALA A 371 80.43 47.68 71.28
C ALA A 371 80.22 49.20 71.13
N SER A 372 79.22 49.74 71.82
CA SER A 372 78.92 51.18 71.86
C SER A 372 79.52 51.86 73.09
N PHE A 373 79.70 51.10 74.19
CA PHE A 373 80.10 51.59 75.49
C PHE A 373 81.32 50.82 76.01
N GLU A 374 82.07 51.49 76.87
CA GLU A 374 83.09 50.87 77.70
C GLU A 374 82.87 51.24 79.17
N CYS A 375 83.15 50.31 80.06
CA CYS A 375 82.97 50.47 81.50
C CYS A 375 84.32 50.36 82.21
N ALA A 376 84.72 51.40 82.94
CA ALA A 376 85.97 51.41 83.68
C ALA A 376 85.95 50.41 84.85
N THR A 377 84.83 50.33 85.57
CA THR A 377 84.73 49.47 86.76
C THR A 377 84.69 47.98 86.42
N CYS A 378 84.15 47.61 85.25
CA CYS A 378 84.12 46.23 84.75
C CYS A 378 85.30 45.87 83.85
N SER A 379 86.13 46.84 83.44
CA SER A 379 87.20 46.65 82.45
C SER A 379 86.75 45.97 81.13
N GLU A 380 85.51 46.21 80.68
CA GLU A 380 84.87 45.50 79.54
C GLU A 380 84.09 46.43 78.57
N PHE A 381 83.83 45.94 77.35
CA PHE A 381 83.08 46.61 76.28
C PHE A 381 81.66 46.06 76.12
N PHE A 382 80.67 46.93 75.86
CA PHE A 382 79.26 46.54 75.75
C PHE A 382 78.58 47.17 74.53
N CYS A 383 77.71 46.43 73.84
CA CYS A 383 76.76 47.01 72.89
C CYS A 383 75.63 47.75 73.62
N ASP A 384 74.86 48.58 72.91
CA ASP A 384 73.78 49.37 73.53
C ASP A 384 72.78 48.50 74.31
N HIS A 385 72.49 47.30 73.81
CA HIS A 385 71.59 46.37 74.50
C HIS A 385 72.22 45.78 75.76
N CYS A 386 73.45 45.25 75.66
CA CYS A 386 74.13 44.61 76.79
C CYS A 386 74.49 45.61 77.89
N ASP A 387 74.79 46.87 77.57
CA ASP A 387 75.02 47.90 78.58
C ASP A 387 73.78 48.12 79.46
N VAL A 388 72.59 48.17 78.87
CA VAL A 388 71.34 48.32 79.62
C VAL A 388 71.07 47.09 80.49
N VAL A 389 71.36 45.88 79.99
CA VAL A 389 71.15 44.64 80.76
C VAL A 389 72.11 44.55 81.95
N VAL A 390 73.40 44.85 81.76
CA VAL A 390 74.44 44.67 82.79
C VAL A 390 74.51 45.87 83.75
N HIS A 391 74.36 47.10 83.25
CA HIS A 391 74.45 48.34 84.03
C HIS A 391 73.10 49.01 84.32
N GLY A 392 71.98 48.37 83.97
CA GLY A 392 70.64 48.94 84.18
C GLY A 392 70.16 48.93 85.64
N GLY A 393 70.72 48.09 86.52
CA GLY A 393 70.22 47.89 87.88
C GLY A 393 71.28 47.69 88.96
N GLY A 394 70.86 47.88 90.23
CA GLY A 394 71.69 47.61 91.42
C GLY A 394 72.93 48.48 91.57
N LYS A 395 73.96 47.94 92.24
CA LYS A 395 75.25 48.63 92.48
C LYS A 395 76.01 48.96 91.18
N ARG A 396 75.77 48.22 90.10
CA ARG A 396 76.45 48.38 88.81
C ARG A 396 76.01 49.61 88.01
N ARG A 397 74.88 50.24 88.34
CA ARG A 397 74.45 51.51 87.72
C ARG A 397 75.40 52.67 88.02
N LEU A 398 76.13 52.58 89.12
CA LEU A 398 77.10 53.58 89.57
C LEU A 398 78.49 53.36 88.97
N HIS A 399 78.66 52.39 88.06
CA HIS A 399 79.92 52.20 87.37
C HIS A 399 80.20 53.37 86.42
N ASN A 400 81.47 53.75 86.33
CA ASN A 400 81.93 54.77 85.40
C ASN A 400 81.90 54.19 83.98
N LYS A 401 81.00 54.68 83.13
CA LYS A 401 80.84 54.24 81.73
C LYS A 401 80.88 55.40 80.75
N ARG A 402 81.39 55.17 79.54
CA ARG A 402 81.48 56.18 78.46
C ARG A 402 81.22 55.57 77.08
N LYS A 403 80.82 56.42 76.13
CA LYS A 403 80.44 56.02 74.76
C LYS A 403 81.64 56.02 73.82
N LEU A 404 81.90 54.91 73.15
CA LEU A 404 82.96 54.82 72.15
C LEU A 404 82.65 55.63 70.89
N PHE A 405 81.38 55.77 70.50
CA PHE A 405 80.98 56.45 69.26
C PHE A 405 80.02 57.62 69.52
N ASP A 406 80.06 58.62 68.65
CA ASP A 406 79.09 59.71 68.62
C ASP A 406 77.80 59.29 67.91
N PHE A 407 76.82 60.21 67.85
CA PHE A 407 75.53 59.96 67.20
C PHE A 407 75.66 59.58 65.72
N TYR A 408 76.70 60.05 65.04
CA TYR A 408 76.94 59.79 63.62
C TYR A 408 77.80 58.53 63.41
N GLY A 409 78.02 57.73 64.44
CA GLY A 409 78.85 56.52 64.38
C GLY A 409 80.34 56.80 64.24
N ARG A 410 80.81 58.04 64.47
CA ARG A 410 82.24 58.36 64.46
C ARG A 410 82.83 58.07 65.84
N ARG A 411 84.05 57.54 65.86
CA ARG A 411 84.77 57.24 67.11
C ARG A 411 85.00 58.52 67.91
N ARG A 412 84.67 58.48 69.20
CA ARG A 412 84.96 59.52 70.19
C ARG A 412 86.38 59.35 70.70
N ASP A 413 87.04 60.48 70.86
CA ASP A 413 88.38 60.59 71.43
C ASP A 413 88.23 61.24 72.80
N TYR A 414 88.69 60.54 73.84
CA TYR A 414 88.63 60.98 75.23
C TYR A 414 89.96 61.58 75.72
N GLY A 415 90.92 61.79 74.82
CA GLY A 415 92.24 62.29 75.16
C GLY A 415 93.19 61.21 75.66
N ASP A 416 94.28 61.66 76.27
CA ASP A 416 95.33 60.77 76.78
C ASP A 416 94.99 60.15 78.13
N GLY A 417 93.96 60.63 78.85
CA GLY A 417 93.53 60.12 80.16
C GLY A 417 94.59 60.23 81.26
N ASP A 418 94.25 59.76 82.48
CA ASP A 418 95.18 59.70 83.62
C ASP A 418 95.77 58.27 83.75
N PHE A 419 97.02 58.18 84.22
CA PHE A 419 97.68 56.91 84.57
C PHE A 419 97.58 56.66 86.09
N PRO A 420 97.28 55.42 86.56
CA PRO A 420 97.02 54.20 85.79
C PRO A 420 95.63 54.19 85.12
N SER A 421 95.60 53.64 83.91
CA SER A 421 94.46 53.64 83.00
C SER A 421 93.31 52.81 83.54
N ILE A 422 92.14 53.43 83.68
CA ILE A 422 90.94 52.76 84.20
C ILE A 422 90.00 52.29 83.08
N TRP A 423 90.16 52.78 81.85
CA TRP A 423 89.24 52.51 80.76
C TRP A 423 89.72 51.36 79.84
N PRO A 424 88.84 50.44 79.41
CA PRO A 424 89.24 49.30 78.58
C PRO A 424 89.99 49.67 77.30
N SER A 425 89.52 50.65 76.54
CA SER A 425 90.19 51.09 75.31
C SER A 425 91.55 51.74 75.57
N GLU A 426 91.75 52.32 76.75
CA GLU A 426 93.01 52.91 77.18
C GLU A 426 93.97 51.82 77.65
N ILE A 427 93.49 50.89 78.49
CA ILE A 427 94.24 49.72 78.97
C ILE A 427 94.74 48.88 77.77
N LEU A 428 93.88 48.62 76.78
CA LEU A 428 94.28 47.89 75.57
C LEU A 428 95.32 48.65 74.75
N GLN A 429 95.17 49.97 74.61
CA GLN A 429 96.16 50.79 73.91
C GLN A 429 97.51 50.77 74.63
N ASP A 430 97.52 50.93 75.95
CA ASP A 430 98.76 50.95 76.74
C ASP A 430 99.43 49.57 76.76
N ALA A 431 98.64 48.49 76.86
CA ALA A 431 99.15 47.13 76.73
C ALA A 431 99.81 46.86 75.37
N SER A 432 99.24 47.41 74.28
CA SER A 432 99.75 47.21 72.92
C SER A 432 101.03 48.00 72.60
N ARG A 433 101.35 49.05 73.37
CA ARG A 433 102.41 50.04 73.03
C ARG A 433 103.79 49.70 73.57
N GLY A 434 103.94 48.60 74.29
CA GLY A 434 105.21 48.14 74.83
C GLY A 434 105.99 49.12 75.70
N TYR A 435 105.33 50.12 76.27
CA TYR A 435 105.92 51.05 77.23
C TYR A 435 105.01 51.14 78.46
N ASP A 436 105.60 51.07 79.66
CA ASP A 436 104.85 51.16 80.90
C ASP A 436 104.86 52.58 81.45
N PHE A 437 103.81 53.35 81.15
CA PHE A 437 103.68 54.75 81.56
C PHE A 437 103.54 54.96 83.07
N VAL A 438 103.21 53.90 83.84
CA VAL A 438 103.12 53.99 85.31
C VAL A 438 104.50 53.95 85.95
N ASN A 439 105.35 53.02 85.52
CA ASN A 439 106.70 52.83 86.05
C ASN A 439 107.76 53.60 85.25
N LEU A 440 107.40 54.17 84.09
CA LEU A 440 108.28 54.89 83.16
C LEU A 440 109.40 54.01 82.60
N ILE A 441 109.09 52.73 82.30
CA ILE A 441 110.06 51.71 81.83
C ILE A 441 109.50 50.99 80.58
N PRO A 442 110.35 50.67 79.59
CA PRO A 442 110.01 49.77 78.48
C PRO A 442 109.49 48.39 78.90
N ARG A 443 108.50 47.85 78.17
CA ARG A 443 108.01 46.46 78.31
C ARG A 443 108.71 45.52 77.31
N ASP A 444 108.46 44.23 77.43
CA ASP A 444 109.10 43.19 76.60
C ASP A 444 108.92 43.41 75.07
N ASN A 445 107.77 43.95 74.65
CA ASN A 445 107.44 44.25 73.25
C ASN A 445 107.94 45.64 72.77
N TYR A 446 108.74 46.35 73.57
CA TYR A 446 109.24 47.68 73.21
C TYR A 446 110.13 47.67 71.97
N GLN A 447 110.94 46.62 71.77
CA GLN A 447 111.83 46.55 70.60
C GLN A 447 111.06 46.35 69.29
N ASP A 448 109.98 45.57 69.32
CA ASP A 448 109.13 45.38 68.14
C ASP A 448 108.45 46.70 67.74
N LEU A 449 107.98 47.46 68.74
CA LEU A 449 107.44 48.80 68.51
C LEU A 449 108.48 49.74 67.86
N LEU A 450 109.72 49.75 68.38
CA LEU A 450 110.78 50.57 67.79
C LEU A 450 111.07 50.17 66.34
N TRP A 451 111.08 48.87 66.05
CA TRP A 451 111.20 48.37 64.67
C TRP A 451 110.06 48.84 63.78
N GLU A 452 108.80 48.81 64.24
CA GLU A 452 107.64 49.32 63.50
C GLU A 452 107.75 50.82 63.23
N ILE A 453 108.12 51.61 64.23
CA ILE A 453 108.30 53.06 64.12
C ILE A 453 109.43 53.40 63.12
N SER A 454 110.55 52.66 63.15
CA SER A 454 111.70 52.91 62.27
C SER A 454 111.42 52.66 60.78
N ARG A 455 110.43 51.85 60.43
CA ARG A 455 110.12 51.47 59.03
C ARG A 455 109.36 52.56 58.25
N PHE A 456 109.05 53.71 58.86
CA PHE A 456 108.33 54.84 58.23
C PHE A 456 107.13 54.39 57.36
N MET A 457 106.37 53.40 57.82
CA MET A 457 105.05 53.11 57.25
C MET A 457 103.99 53.97 57.97
N PRO A 458 102.94 54.45 57.26
CA PRO A 458 101.81 55.11 57.92
C PRO A 458 101.29 54.18 59.04
N VAL A 459 100.94 54.76 60.19
CA VAL A 459 100.70 54.06 61.47
C VAL A 459 100.00 52.71 61.24
N SER A 460 100.75 51.63 61.44
CA SER A 460 100.31 50.25 61.27
C SER A 460 99.51 49.78 62.49
N THR A 461 98.37 50.41 62.72
CA THR A 461 97.26 49.62 63.28
C THR A 461 96.93 48.54 62.25
N GLY A 462 96.57 47.31 62.61
CA GLY A 462 96.50 46.11 61.74
C GLY A 462 95.75 46.16 60.38
N HIS A 463 95.12 45.04 59.99
CA HIS A 463 94.67 44.78 58.62
C HIS A 463 93.40 45.57 58.23
N TRP A 464 93.54 46.82 57.76
CA TRP A 464 92.41 47.75 57.56
C TRP A 464 91.83 47.85 56.13
N ASP A 465 92.37 47.14 55.15
CA ASP A 465 91.98 47.32 53.73
C ASP A 465 91.29 46.12 53.06
N ASP A 466 91.37 44.91 53.63
CA ASP A 466 91.07 43.70 52.85
C ASP A 466 89.60 43.23 52.93
N GLU A 467 88.76 43.82 53.77
CA GLU A 467 87.34 43.39 53.88
C GLU A 467 86.37 44.13 52.94
N LEU A 468 86.77 45.24 52.31
CA LEU A 468 85.85 46.05 51.48
C LEU A 468 86.02 45.84 49.97
N ALA A 469 87.02 45.07 49.54
CA ALA A 469 87.21 44.68 48.14
C ALA A 469 86.52 43.35 47.78
N ALA A 470 86.16 42.52 48.77
CA ALA A 470 85.57 41.19 48.55
C ALA A 470 84.06 41.19 48.26
N PHE A 471 83.33 42.28 48.52
CA PHE A 471 81.98 42.46 48.00
C PHE A 471 82.01 43.03 46.57
N ALA A 472 82.68 42.29 45.68
CA ALA A 472 82.41 42.38 44.25
C ALA A 472 80.91 42.08 44.07
N ALA A 473 80.15 43.09 43.64
CA ALA A 473 78.74 42.92 43.32
C ALA A 473 78.58 41.71 42.40
N PRO A 474 77.81 40.68 42.76
CA PRO A 474 77.49 39.62 41.81
C PRO A 474 76.69 40.28 40.68
N SER A 475 77.34 40.44 39.53
CA SER A 475 76.68 40.61 38.23
C SER A 475 75.94 39.30 37.95
N SER A 476 74.80 39.12 38.60
CA SER A 476 73.90 38.02 38.28
C SER A 476 73.15 38.37 36.99
N PRO A 477 73.20 37.53 35.95
CA PRO A 477 72.46 37.71 34.71
C PRO A 477 70.94 37.57 34.89
N ALA A 478 70.47 37.37 36.13
CA ALA A 478 69.08 37.13 36.48
C ALA A 478 68.18 38.37 36.58
N VAL A 479 68.69 39.59 36.30
CA VAL A 479 67.84 40.80 36.20
C VAL A 479 67.27 40.98 34.78
N ALA A 480 67.66 40.14 33.82
CA ALA A 480 67.23 40.23 32.42
C ALA A 480 66.02 39.34 32.03
N LEU A 481 65.41 38.59 32.95
CA LEU A 481 64.42 37.56 32.57
C LEU A 481 63.19 37.44 33.48
N ALA A 482 62.84 38.47 34.25
CA ALA A 482 61.65 38.45 35.11
C ALA A 482 60.87 39.78 35.11
N PHE A 483 60.66 40.37 33.92
CA PHE A 483 59.65 41.42 33.69
C PHE A 483 58.91 41.20 32.36
N ALA A 484 58.68 39.94 32.01
CA ALA A 484 57.94 39.53 30.82
C ALA A 484 56.80 38.59 31.19
N THR A 485 55.91 39.01 32.09
CA THR A 485 54.49 38.59 32.13
C THR A 485 53.77 39.38 33.21
N MET A 486 52.53 39.76 32.90
CA MET A 486 51.60 40.57 33.71
C MET A 486 51.81 42.09 33.59
N LEU A 487 51.32 42.64 32.47
CA LEU A 487 50.47 43.85 32.44
C LEU A 487 50.00 44.13 31.00
N GLY A 488 48.83 43.60 30.67
CA GLY A 488 47.88 44.13 29.68
C GLY A 488 46.52 43.79 30.26
N ASP A 489 45.58 44.71 30.50
CA ASP A 489 45.28 45.96 29.85
C ASP A 489 44.75 46.96 30.89
N ASN A 490 45.14 48.25 30.81
CA ASN A 490 44.15 49.33 30.71
C ASN A 490 44.71 50.77 30.63
N PHE A 491 44.03 51.52 29.75
CA PHE A 491 43.84 52.97 29.63
C PHE A 491 44.92 53.89 29.07
N GLY A 492 44.56 54.52 27.93
CA GLY A 492 45.13 55.81 27.52
C GLY A 492 44.74 56.24 26.10
N ALA A 493 43.50 56.65 25.85
CA ALA A 493 43.18 57.43 24.65
C ALA A 493 42.31 58.64 25.00
N LYS A 494 42.94 59.82 24.97
CA LYS A 494 42.27 61.11 24.88
C LYS A 494 41.86 61.38 23.43
N SER A 495 40.62 61.86 23.31
CA SER A 495 40.09 62.87 22.38
C SER A 495 40.40 62.75 20.88
N ALA A 496 39.35 62.52 20.08
CA ALA A 496 39.17 63.24 18.82
C ALA A 496 37.67 63.33 18.45
N VAL A 497 37.25 64.59 18.29
CA VAL A 497 36.00 65.19 17.82
C VAL A 497 35.41 64.58 16.54
N ALA A 498 34.07 64.47 16.50
CA ALA A 498 33.20 64.67 15.32
C ALA A 498 31.75 64.83 15.82
N THR A 499 31.29 66.05 16.10
CA THR A 499 30.36 66.85 15.26
C THR A 499 29.06 66.15 14.86
N ASP A 500 28.02 66.59 15.56
CA ASP A 500 26.57 66.60 15.38
C ASP A 500 25.97 66.39 13.97
N ALA A 501 24.81 65.73 13.97
CA ALA A 501 23.63 66.22 13.25
C ALA A 501 22.35 65.82 14.01
N ASP A 502 21.52 66.83 14.22
CA ASP A 502 20.12 66.83 14.65
C ASP A 502 19.80 66.74 16.16
N GLY A 503 19.64 67.95 16.71
CA GLY A 503 19.34 68.23 18.10
C GLY A 503 17.89 68.09 18.50
N LEU A 504 17.72 67.74 19.78
CA LEU A 504 16.59 68.12 20.62
C LEU A 504 17.00 67.89 22.09
N GLU A 505 17.03 68.97 22.87
CA GLU A 505 17.44 69.00 24.28
C GLU A 505 16.43 68.28 25.19
N ARG A 506 16.94 67.42 26.10
CA ARG A 506 16.28 67.08 27.37
C ARG A 506 17.34 66.90 28.46
N PRO A 507 17.04 67.28 29.71
CA PRO A 507 18.04 67.47 30.77
C PRO A 507 18.60 66.13 31.28
N GLU A 508 19.91 66.09 31.49
CA GLU A 508 20.65 64.93 32.00
C GLU A 508 20.44 64.74 33.52
N VAL A 509 20.14 63.50 33.89
CA VAL A 509 20.20 62.98 35.27
C VAL A 509 21.34 61.94 35.32
N PRO A 510 22.10 61.81 36.43
CA PRO A 510 23.44 61.23 36.40
C PRO A 510 23.45 59.72 36.12
N LYS A 511 24.19 59.30 35.10
CA LYS A 511 24.49 57.88 34.83
C LYS A 511 25.58 57.40 35.78
N HIS A 512 25.20 56.80 36.91
CA HIS A 512 26.09 55.91 37.65
C HIS A 512 26.25 54.59 36.87
N GLN A 513 27.49 54.34 36.42
CA GLN A 513 28.19 53.05 36.31
C GLN A 513 27.36 51.79 35.98
N LEU A 514 27.51 51.27 34.75
CA LEU A 514 27.28 49.86 34.43
C LEU A 514 28.56 49.28 33.82
N LEU A 515 29.35 48.62 34.67
CA LEU A 515 30.61 47.92 34.32
C LEU A 515 30.42 46.41 34.04
N TYR A 516 29.18 45.91 33.94
CA TYR A 516 28.94 44.51 33.59
C TYR A 516 27.76 44.39 32.64
N ARG A 517 28.02 43.89 31.42
CA ARG A 517 26.96 43.39 30.54
C ARG A 517 26.70 41.95 30.97
N GLU A 518 25.82 41.79 31.96
CA GLU A 518 25.43 40.49 32.52
C GLU A 518 24.63 39.70 31.48
N LYS A 519 24.81 38.37 31.44
CA LYS A 519 24.02 37.49 30.59
C LYS A 519 22.70 37.21 31.32
N ASP A 520 21.58 37.55 30.69
CA ASP A 520 20.22 37.28 31.20
C ASP A 520 19.83 35.79 31.20
N PHE A 521 20.71 34.95 30.66
CA PHE A 521 20.54 33.51 30.52
C PHE A 521 21.74 32.79 31.14
N ASP A 522 21.48 31.64 31.76
CA ASP A 522 22.54 30.75 32.23
C ASP A 522 23.28 30.08 31.06
N ASP A 523 24.35 29.34 31.35
CA ASP A 523 25.16 28.66 30.33
C ASP A 523 24.36 27.56 29.57
N ASN A 524 23.17 27.20 30.05
CA ASN A 524 22.24 26.26 29.41
C ASN A 524 21.13 26.96 28.60
N GLY A 525 21.12 28.31 28.53
CA GLY A 525 20.14 29.10 27.81
C GLY A 525 18.80 29.29 28.53
N ALA A 526 18.70 28.95 29.82
CA ALA A 526 17.52 29.21 30.64
C ALA A 526 17.57 30.64 31.22
N SER A 527 16.42 31.31 31.23
CA SER A 527 16.29 32.67 31.77
C SER A 527 16.61 32.69 33.27
N LEU A 528 17.44 33.66 33.69
CA LEU A 528 17.77 33.90 35.09
C LEU A 528 16.71 34.74 35.83
N TRP A 529 15.61 35.09 35.15
CA TRP A 529 14.49 35.85 35.69
C TRP A 529 13.35 34.94 36.15
N GLU A 530 12.92 35.10 37.41
CA GLU A 530 11.77 34.39 37.99
C GLU A 530 10.61 35.36 38.27
N SER A 531 9.40 34.99 37.85
CA SER A 531 8.20 35.77 38.19
C SER A 531 7.72 35.48 39.60
N PHE A 532 7.39 36.51 40.37
CA PHE A 532 6.71 36.41 41.65
C PHE A 532 5.62 37.48 41.76
N TYR A 533 4.61 37.24 42.61
CA TYR A 533 3.52 38.19 42.82
C TYR A 533 3.84 39.12 43.98
N ASP A 534 3.93 40.42 43.71
CA ASP A 534 4.22 41.44 44.72
C ASP A 534 2.91 41.95 45.32
N TYR A 535 2.51 41.40 46.48
CA TYR A 535 1.26 41.74 47.16
C TYR A 535 1.16 43.22 47.56
N ALA A 536 2.29 43.94 47.68
CA ALA A 536 2.28 45.36 48.00
C ALA A 536 1.92 46.24 46.79
N GLN A 537 2.20 45.77 45.58
CA GLN A 537 1.92 46.52 44.34
C GLN A 537 0.81 45.89 43.47
N GLY A 538 0.34 44.69 43.80
CA GLY A 538 -0.78 44.03 43.13
C GLY A 538 -0.47 43.53 41.72
N GLU A 539 0.81 43.32 41.38
CA GLU A 539 1.25 42.95 40.04
C GLU A 539 2.30 41.82 40.09
N TYR A 540 2.41 41.07 38.98
CA TYR A 540 3.50 40.12 38.78
C TYR A 540 4.78 40.86 38.39
N ARG A 541 5.89 40.56 39.08
CA ARG A 541 7.20 41.15 38.83
C ARG A 541 8.26 40.07 38.68
N TYR A 542 9.36 40.41 38.02
CA TYR A 542 10.45 39.50 37.72
C TYR A 542 11.66 39.80 38.60
N TYR A 543 12.16 38.79 39.28
CA TYR A 543 13.36 38.85 40.09
C TYR A 543 14.52 38.13 39.40
N HIS A 544 15.68 38.79 39.32
CA HIS A 544 16.88 38.21 38.75
C HIS A 544 17.67 37.42 39.82
N ARG A 545 17.84 36.11 39.61
CA ARG A 545 18.42 35.19 40.62
C ARG A 545 19.81 35.60 41.13
N ILE A 546 20.67 36.10 40.24
CA ILE A 546 22.07 36.48 40.55
C ILE A 546 22.17 37.92 41.07
N SER A 547 21.75 38.90 40.28
CA SER A 547 21.87 40.33 40.64
C SER A 547 20.83 40.82 41.64
N LYS A 548 19.85 40.00 42.03
CA LYS A 548 18.81 40.30 43.03
C LYS A 548 17.90 41.49 42.67
N ARG A 549 17.93 41.92 41.41
CA ARG A 549 17.11 43.03 40.89
C ARG A 549 15.68 42.57 40.66
N VAL A 550 14.72 43.47 40.90
CA VAL A 550 13.31 43.25 40.60
C VAL A 550 12.89 44.24 39.51
N VAL A 551 12.24 43.74 38.45
CA VAL A 551 11.78 44.54 37.32
C VAL A 551 10.33 44.16 36.99
N SER A 552 9.51 45.11 36.56
CA SER A 552 8.12 44.86 36.16
C SER A 552 7.99 44.19 34.78
N HIS A 553 8.95 44.42 33.87
CA HIS A 553 8.96 43.85 32.51
C HIS A 553 10.35 43.34 32.11
N LEU A 554 10.41 42.26 31.32
CA LEU A 554 11.69 41.69 30.87
C LEU A 554 12.34 42.55 29.76
N PRO A 555 13.67 42.66 29.69
CA PRO A 555 14.37 43.55 28.75
C PRO A 555 14.28 43.18 27.25
N GLN A 556 13.54 42.12 26.86
CA GLN A 556 13.45 41.64 25.48
C GLN A 556 12.12 41.93 24.78
N GLU A 557 11.19 42.64 25.43
CA GLU A 557 9.95 43.10 24.79
C GLU A 557 9.92 44.63 24.70
N LEU A 558 10.75 45.19 23.81
CA LEU A 558 10.63 46.54 23.24
C LEU A 558 11.07 46.55 21.78
#